data_AF-I4Y8T4-F1
#
_entry.id   AF-I4Y8T4-F1
#
_cell.length_a   1.000
_cell.length_b   1.000
_cell.length_c   1.000
_cell.angle_alpha   90.00
_cell.angle_beta   90.00
_cell.angle_gamma   90.00
#
_symmetry.space_group_name_H-M   'P 1'
#
loop_
_entity.id
_entity.type
_entity.pdbx_description
1 polymer ?
#
loop_
_entity_poly.entity_id
_entity_poly.type
_entity_poly.pdbx_seq_one_letter_code
_entity_poly.pdbx_strand_id
1 'polypeptide(L)'
;MLGNGRLEASCFDGVKRLGHIRGKMRKKVWVGAGDIVLLSLREFEDEKADIIHKYSPDEARALKQYGELPSEARINENEAFGDDDLEGEIEFGEQEEEGEDDDSEESDVDINDL
;
A
#
# COMPACT_ATOMS: atom_id res chain seq x y z
N MET A 1 13.57 -3.32 -18.20
CA MET A 1 14.27 -3.88 -17.01
C MET A 1 15.60 -4.48 -17.43
N LEU A 2 16.65 -4.32 -16.62
CA LEU A 2 18.00 -4.83 -16.93
C LEU A 2 18.36 -6.12 -16.16
N GLY A 3 17.47 -6.62 -15.29
CA GLY A 3 17.71 -7.79 -14.42
C GLY A 3 18.42 -7.45 -13.11
N ASN A 4 18.47 -8.39 -12.16
CA ASN A 4 19.11 -8.25 -10.83
C ASN A 4 18.62 -7.03 -10.01
N GLY A 5 17.32 -6.69 -10.10
CA GLY A 5 16.75 -5.56 -9.39
C GLY A 5 17.26 -4.19 -9.86
N ARG A 6 17.71 -4.10 -11.12
CA ARG A 6 18.12 -2.84 -11.78
C ARG A 6 17.14 -2.46 -12.87
N LEU A 7 16.86 -1.17 -12.98
CA LEU A 7 16.05 -0.58 -14.03
C LEU A 7 16.65 0.75 -14.51
N GLU A 8 16.26 1.17 -15.70
CA GLU A 8 16.58 2.50 -16.23
C GLU A 8 15.44 3.44 -15.82
N ALA A 9 15.77 4.52 -15.12
CA ALA A 9 14.82 5.55 -14.73
C ALA A 9 15.06 6.81 -15.56
N SER A 10 14.02 7.25 -16.27
CA SER A 10 14.03 8.55 -16.96
C SER A 10 13.57 9.61 -15.96
N CYS A 11 14.49 10.45 -15.52
CA CYS A 11 14.21 11.47 -14.51
C CYS A 11 13.63 12.73 -15.17
N PHE A 12 12.86 13.52 -14.41
CA PHE A 12 12.21 14.73 -14.92
C PHE A 12 13.17 15.91 -15.15
N ASP A 13 14.43 15.79 -14.72
CA ASP A 13 15.52 16.70 -15.10
C ASP A 13 16.10 16.39 -16.49
N GLY A 14 15.58 15.36 -17.18
CA GLY A 14 16.02 14.94 -18.51
C GLY A 14 17.19 13.95 -18.51
N VAL A 15 17.72 13.61 -17.34
CA VAL A 15 18.84 12.66 -17.22
C VAL A 15 18.31 11.24 -17.04
N LYS A 16 18.94 10.29 -17.72
CA LYS A 16 18.68 8.86 -17.52
C LYS A 16 19.63 8.31 -16.47
N ARG A 17 19.09 7.69 -15.43
CA ARG A 17 19.86 7.11 -14.33
C ARG A 17 19.59 5.62 -14.19
N LEU A 18 20.60 4.88 -13.75
CA LEU A 18 20.47 3.48 -13.43
C LEU A 18 19.93 3.34 -12.01
N GLY A 19 18.66 2.96 -11.91
CA GLY A 19 17.93 2.76 -10.67
C GLY A 19 18.18 1.38 -10.08
N HIS A 20 18.54 1.35 -8.80
CA HIS A 20 18.71 0.13 -8.02
C HIS A 20 17.56 -0.03 -7.02
N ILE A 21 16.79 -1.12 -7.12
CA ILE A 21 15.66 -1.36 -6.23
C ILE A 21 16.18 -1.69 -4.83
N ARG A 22 15.85 -0.83 -3.86
CA ARG A 22 16.19 -1.03 -2.45
C ARG A 22 15.69 -2.38 -1.96
N GLY A 23 16.52 -3.08 -1.19
CA GLY A 23 16.23 -4.45 -0.74
C GLY A 23 14.86 -4.63 -0.08
N LYS A 24 14.39 -3.62 0.67
CA LYS A 24 13.07 -3.61 1.32
C LYS A 24 11.91 -3.75 0.31
N MET A 25 12.03 -3.16 -0.88
CA MET A 25 10.97 -3.19 -1.90
C MET A 25 11.00 -4.45 -2.75
N ARG A 26 12.15 -5.10 -2.93
CA ARG A 26 12.32 -6.24 -3.86
C ARG A 26 11.31 -7.39 -3.67
N LYS A 27 10.76 -7.55 -2.47
CA LYS A 27 9.76 -8.59 -2.16
C LYS A 27 8.33 -8.08 -2.04
N LYS A 28 8.14 -6.78 -1.85
CA LYS A 28 6.83 -6.17 -1.56
C LYS A 28 6.24 -5.43 -2.75
N VAL A 29 7.09 -4.73 -3.50
CA VAL A 29 6.65 -3.80 -4.52
C VAL A 29 7.23 -4.20 -5.86
N TRP A 30 6.34 -4.50 -6.81
CA TRP A 30 6.70 -4.68 -8.19
C TRP A 30 6.74 -3.33 -8.91
N VAL A 31 7.85 -3.06 -9.61
CA VAL A 31 8.04 -1.81 -10.37
C VAL A 31 8.08 -2.14 -11.85
N GLY A 32 7.13 -1.63 -12.61
CA GLY A 32 7.01 -1.82 -14.06
C GLY A 32 7.57 -0.65 -14.87
N ALA A 33 7.45 -0.75 -16.19
CA ALA A 33 7.71 0.38 -17.08
C ALA A 33 6.49 1.33 -17.07
N GLY A 34 6.73 2.63 -16.92
CA GLY A 34 5.66 3.64 -16.85
C GLY A 34 5.19 3.97 -15.44
N ASP A 35 5.72 3.28 -14.42
CA ASP A 35 5.48 3.62 -13.02
C ASP A 35 6.25 4.88 -12.63
N ILE A 36 5.65 5.69 -11.76
CA ILE A 36 6.31 6.85 -11.14
C ILE A 36 6.97 6.39 -9.85
N VAL A 37 8.26 6.69 -9.71
CA VAL A 37 9.07 6.25 -8.56
C VAL A 37 9.88 7.40 -7.98
N LEU A 38 10.13 7.33 -6.68
CA LEU A 38 11.03 8.23 -5.97
C LEU A 38 12.47 7.69 -6.01
N LEU A 39 13.39 8.50 -6.51
CA LEU A 39 14.81 8.20 -6.59
C LEU A 39 15.60 8.94 -5.51
N SER A 40 16.54 8.24 -4.88
CA SER A 40 17.62 8.82 -4.08
C SER A 40 18.85 8.97 -4.97
N LEU A 41 19.27 10.20 -5.18
CA LEU A 41 20.56 10.48 -5.82
C LEU A 41 21.70 10.17 -4.86
N ARG A 42 22.86 9.83 -5.43
CA ARG A 42 24.11 9.66 -4.70
C ARG A 42 24.98 10.88 -4.92
N GLU A 43 25.60 11.38 -3.86
CA GLU A 43 26.44 12.60 -3.94
C GLU A 43 27.66 12.44 -4.86
N PHE A 44 28.15 11.21 -5.03
CA PHE A 44 29.40 10.90 -5.73
C PHE A 44 29.20 10.26 -7.12
N GLU A 45 27.97 9.87 -7.48
CA GLU A 45 27.70 9.13 -8.72
C GLU A 45 26.28 9.42 -9.22
N ASP A 46 26.10 10.50 -9.99
CA ASP A 46 24.77 10.94 -10.47
C ASP A 46 24.17 9.98 -11.52
N GLU A 47 24.99 9.17 -12.19
CA GLU A 47 24.50 8.15 -13.13
C GLU A 47 23.73 7.02 -12.43
N LYS A 48 23.89 6.86 -11.10
CA LYS A 48 23.24 5.81 -10.32
C LYS A 48 22.37 6.39 -9.22
N ALA A 49 21.19 5.81 -9.06
CA ALA A 49 20.26 6.18 -8.01
C ALA A 49 19.67 4.93 -7.35
N ASP A 50 19.25 5.06 -6.10
CA ASP A 50 18.53 4.02 -5.39
C ASP A 50 17.04 4.36 -5.36
N ILE A 51 16.18 3.39 -5.68
CA ILE A 51 14.73 3.58 -5.68
C ILE A 51 14.23 3.40 -4.27
N ILE A 52 13.52 4.39 -3.73
CA ILE A 52 13.02 4.39 -2.35
C ILE A 52 11.54 4.01 -2.29
N HIS A 53 10.74 4.50 -3.23
CA HIS A 53 9.29 4.39 -3.19
C HIS A 53 8.70 4.32 -4.60
N LYS A 54 7.56 3.65 -4.74
CA LYS A 54 6.74 3.62 -5.95
C LYS A 54 5.44 4.34 -5.61
N TYR A 55 5.07 5.33 -6.43
CA TYR A 55 3.79 6.01 -6.31
C TYR A 55 2.71 5.22 -7.05
N SER A 56 1.54 5.15 -6.45
CA SER A 56 0.32 4.72 -7.13
C SER A 56 -0.08 5.74 -8.21
N PRO A 57 -0.93 5.34 -9.18
CA PRO A 57 -1.44 6.28 -10.19
C PRO A 57 -2.18 7.47 -9.56
N ASP A 58 -2.91 7.25 -8.46
CA ASP A 58 -3.66 8.31 -7.77
C ASP A 58 -2.72 9.32 -7.10
N GLU A 59 -1.68 8.84 -6.39
CA GLU A 59 -0.66 9.70 -5.80
C GLU A 59 0.11 10.48 -6.87
N ALA A 60 0.41 9.86 -8.02
CA ALA A 60 1.04 10.55 -9.13
C ALA A 60 0.17 11.69 -9.68
N ARG A 61 -1.17 11.51 -9.74
CA ARG A 61 -2.09 12.60 -10.10
C ARG A 61 -2.13 13.70 -9.05
N ALA A 62 -2.02 13.35 -7.77
CA ALA A 62 -1.92 14.35 -6.69
C ALA A 62 -0.62 15.16 -6.82
N LEU A 63 0.53 14.51 -7.04
CA LEU A 63 1.82 15.18 -7.28
C LEU A 63 1.79 16.14 -8.47
N LYS A 64 1.04 15.78 -9.51
CA LYS A 64 0.79 16.66 -10.66
C LYS A 64 -0.02 17.90 -10.28
N GLN A 65 -1.03 17.75 -9.42
CA GLN A 65 -1.83 18.87 -8.91
C GLN A 65 -1.02 19.80 -8.01
N TYR A 66 -0.10 19.25 -7.22
CA TYR A 66 0.82 20.04 -6.39
C TYR A 66 1.91 20.77 -7.19
N GLY A 67 2.10 20.43 -8.47
CA GLY A 67 3.11 21.05 -9.33
C GLY A 67 4.52 20.48 -9.13
N GLU A 68 4.66 19.35 -8.43
CA GLU A 68 5.93 18.64 -8.24
C GLU A 68 6.34 17.86 -9.49
N LEU A 69 5.37 17.52 -10.34
CA LEU A 69 5.58 16.85 -11.62
C LEU A 69 5.16 17.76 -12.78
N PRO A 70 5.92 17.78 -13.89
CA PRO A 70 5.54 18.54 -15.07
C PRO A 70 4.20 18.05 -15.64
N SER A 71 3.43 18.97 -16.22
CA SER A 71 2.09 18.72 -16.76
C SER A 71 2.07 17.65 -17.86
N GLU A 72 3.20 17.44 -18.53
CA GLU A 72 3.39 16.49 -19.62
C GLU A 72 3.75 15.08 -19.14
N ALA A 73 3.91 14.87 -17.83
CA ALA A 73 4.20 13.55 -17.27
C ALA A 73 3.10 12.54 -17.65
N ARG A 74 3.52 11.47 -18.35
CA ARG A 74 2.65 10.36 -18.73
C ARG A 74 2.51 9.40 -17.56
N ILE A 75 1.38 9.47 -16.87
CA ILE A 75 1.02 8.56 -15.78
C ILE A 75 0.34 7.35 -16.41
N ASN A 76 0.85 6.14 -16.15
CA ASN A 76 0.21 4.91 -16.58
C ASN A 76 -0.87 4.52 -15.55
N GLU A 77 -2.09 4.29 -16.01
CA GLU A 77 -3.24 3.96 -15.14
C GLU A 77 -3.45 2.44 -15.00
N ASN A 78 -2.61 1.61 -15.62
CA ASN A 78 -2.97 0.22 -15.93
C ASN A 78 -2.57 -0.87 -14.91
N GLU A 79 -2.22 -0.55 -13.65
CA GLU A 79 -1.96 -1.60 -12.63
C GLU A 79 -2.33 -1.16 -11.20
N ALA A 80 -3.62 -0.86 -10.96
CA ALA A 80 -4.16 -0.57 -9.62
C ALA A 80 -5.05 -1.69 -9.04
N PHE A 81 -4.75 -2.95 -9.37
CA PHE A 81 -5.37 -4.11 -8.70
C PHE A 81 -4.26 -5.10 -8.32
N GLY A 82 -3.59 -4.84 -7.20
CA GLY A 82 -2.52 -5.72 -6.72
C GLY A 82 -1.83 -5.20 -5.45
N ASP A 83 -2.52 -5.38 -4.33
CA ASP A 83 -2.00 -5.82 -3.02
C ASP A 83 -0.80 -5.07 -2.39
N ASP A 84 -1.06 -4.28 -1.33
CA ASP A 84 -0.37 -4.33 0.00
C ASP A 84 -0.92 -3.22 0.94
N ASP A 85 -2.24 -3.08 1.15
CA ASP A 85 -2.79 -2.28 2.29
C ASP A 85 -4.23 -2.67 2.68
N LEU A 86 -4.62 -3.93 2.52
CA LEU A 86 -5.77 -4.47 3.29
C LEU A 86 -5.25 -4.95 4.65
N GLU A 87 -4.70 -4.03 5.46
CA GLU A 87 -4.54 -4.27 6.89
C GLU A 87 -5.94 -4.24 7.54
N GLY A 88 -6.57 -5.41 7.61
CA GLY A 88 -7.62 -5.72 8.57
C GLY A 88 -8.92 -4.94 8.42
N GLU A 89 -9.77 -5.36 7.48
CA GLU A 89 -11.21 -5.14 7.64
C GLU A 89 -11.67 -5.97 8.85
N ILE A 90 -11.80 -5.32 10.00
CA ILE A 90 -12.42 -5.91 11.19
C ILE A 90 -13.91 -6.02 10.87
N GLU A 91 -14.37 -7.22 10.56
CA GLU A 91 -15.78 -7.56 10.50
C GLU A 91 -16.37 -7.41 11.92
N PHE A 92 -16.99 -6.26 12.20
CA PHE A 92 -17.84 -6.09 13.37
C PHE A 92 -19.08 -6.96 13.14
N GLY A 93 -19.06 -8.18 13.67
CA GLY A 93 -20.28 -8.97 13.84
C GLY A 93 -21.22 -8.17 14.74
N GLU A 94 -22.36 -7.76 14.19
CA GLU A 94 -23.49 -7.22 14.95
C GLU A 94 -23.90 -8.28 15.98
N GLN A 95 -23.49 -8.08 17.24
CA GLN A 95 -24.10 -8.79 18.34
C GLN A 95 -25.39 -8.03 18.66
N GLU A 96 -26.51 -8.54 18.15
CA GLU A 96 -27.85 -8.05 18.47
C GLU A 96 -28.02 -8.03 20.01
N GLU A 97 -28.44 -6.87 20.51
CA GLU A 97 -28.92 -6.74 21.88
C GLU A 97 -30.33 -7.34 21.97
N GLU A 98 -30.48 -8.40 22.77
CA GLU A 98 -31.77 -8.73 23.38
C GLU A 98 -31.62 -8.56 24.90
N GLY A 99 -32.14 -7.44 25.39
CA GLY A 99 -32.56 -7.33 26.78
C GLY A 99 -34.02 -7.76 26.90
N GLU A 100 -34.31 -8.66 27.83
CA GLU A 100 -35.62 -8.76 28.48
C GLU A 100 -35.40 -9.08 29.97
N ASP A 101 -35.85 -8.14 30.80
CA ASP A 101 -35.96 -8.22 32.25
C ASP A 101 -37.14 -9.10 32.70
N ASP A 102 -37.09 -9.53 33.96
CA ASP A 102 -38.20 -9.71 34.92
C ASP A 102 -38.70 -11.15 35.26
N ASP A 103 -38.23 -11.58 36.43
CA ASP A 103 -38.89 -12.23 37.58
C ASP A 103 -40.13 -13.12 37.41
N SER A 104 -40.02 -14.34 37.96
CA SER A 104 -41.10 -14.96 38.74
C SER A 104 -40.55 -16.09 39.63
N GLU A 105 -40.53 -15.85 40.95
CA GLU A 105 -40.45 -16.87 41.99
C GLU A 105 -41.64 -17.84 41.89
N GLU A 106 -41.40 -19.16 41.92
CA GLU A 106 -42.25 -20.10 42.66
C GLU A 106 -41.39 -21.26 43.20
N SER A 107 -41.50 -21.46 44.51
CA SER A 107 -40.98 -22.56 45.31
C SER A 107 -41.63 -23.90 44.97
N ASP A 108 -40.94 -25.02 45.16
CA ASP A 108 -41.40 -26.09 46.06
C ASP A 108 -40.44 -27.30 46.16
N VAL A 109 -39.88 -27.44 47.36
CA VAL A 109 -39.74 -28.63 48.24
C VAL A 109 -39.07 -29.94 47.75
N ASP A 110 -38.17 -30.42 48.62
CA ASP A 110 -37.38 -31.67 48.66
C ASP A 110 -38.08 -32.99 48.28
N ILE A 111 -37.32 -33.89 47.63
CA ILE A 111 -37.13 -35.24 48.17
C ILE A 111 -35.76 -35.79 47.73
N ASN A 112 -34.93 -36.15 48.71
CA ASN A 112 -33.68 -36.86 48.44
C ASN A 112 -33.99 -38.17 47.70
N ASP A 113 -33.27 -38.29 46.59
CA ASP A 113 -33.16 -39.43 45.71
C ASP A 113 -32.81 -40.72 46.48
N LEU A 114 -33.36 -41.79 45.93
CA LEU A 114 -33.57 -43.14 46.46
C LEU A 114 -32.27 -43.92 46.72
#